data_AF-A0A819RR24-F1
#
_entry.id   AF-A0A819RR24-F1
#
_cell.length_a   1.000
_cell.length_b   1.000
_cell.length_c   1.000
_cell.angle_alpha   90.00
_cell.angle_beta   90.00
_cell.angle_gamma   90.00
#
_symmetry.space_group_name_H-M   'P 1'
#
loop_
_entity.id
_entity.type
_entity.pdbx_description
1 polymer ?
#
loop_
_entity_poly.entity_id
_entity_poly.type
_entity_poly.pdbx_seq_one_letter_code
_entity_poly.pdbx_strand_id
1 'polypeptide(L)'
;MKSPTTILKLPGIRPTYIPIGYVAPGLVDACYTIDFLLLSTLQCFYNDSDCMNQILYYMNRTSSANGSSLYAYPLTYNQTSTRFPPNTSVSSIVEEMMIEKWNISLSFSDYYEACAPTYCTYTRIKQAETFSELLVTLISTVGGLVMALRLITFQLVKIIFGLFQKKPKKQQQQQQQVRRKLLDRFKMLLSKLITLLSVEMLNLNIFPARTFGSKINRITVKHLGQWSTRLYFILLSIIFVILTLYTAIQPQTLTKSFSTPSLNFYKNLMNDHSDELECPCSLISSPYNEYLQIQPIFHQICSSDLISNEWRLNITASLISNLSAYNQRDYRLFLSTHLQFLNGLCQLSMQTVNQSIQQSLSSLMITKQLLSEENFNLHINSMINEAKSNA
;
A
#
# COMPACT_ATOMS: atom_id res chain seq x y z
N MET A 1 -34.30 -17.37 -27.14
CA MET A 1 -34.71 -18.16 -28.32
C MET A 1 -33.70 -19.28 -28.50
N LYS A 2 -34.09 -20.55 -28.29
CA LYS A 2 -33.23 -21.69 -28.63
C LYS A 2 -33.23 -21.85 -30.15
N SER A 3 -32.14 -21.47 -30.81
CA SER A 3 -31.91 -21.80 -32.21
C SER A 3 -31.75 -23.32 -32.33
N PRO A 4 -32.37 -23.99 -33.32
CA PRO A 4 -32.18 -25.42 -33.51
C PRO A 4 -30.74 -25.64 -33.98
N THR A 5 -29.89 -26.20 -33.12
CA THR A 5 -28.53 -26.66 -33.44
C THR A 5 -28.59 -27.66 -34.59
N THR A 6 -28.47 -27.14 -35.81
CA THR A 6 -28.33 -27.94 -37.01
C THR A 6 -26.84 -28.14 -37.23
N ILE A 7 -26.42 -29.39 -37.22
CA ILE A 7 -25.03 -29.76 -37.33
C ILE A 7 -24.59 -29.66 -38.79
N LEU A 8 -23.51 -28.92 -39.07
CA LEU A 8 -22.93 -28.81 -40.41
C LEU A 8 -22.34 -30.15 -40.86
N LYS A 9 -22.65 -30.52 -42.10
CA LYS A 9 -22.28 -31.79 -42.73
C LYS A 9 -21.26 -31.55 -43.84
N LEU A 10 -20.08 -32.15 -43.75
CA LEU A 10 -19.20 -32.34 -44.92
C LEU A 10 -19.77 -33.50 -45.75
N PRO A 11 -19.98 -33.36 -47.07
CA PRO A 11 -20.49 -34.46 -47.88
C PRO A 11 -19.47 -35.61 -47.97
N GLY A 12 -19.84 -36.78 -47.44
CA GLY A 12 -19.13 -38.03 -47.72
C GLY A 12 -19.65 -38.64 -49.02
N ILE A 13 -18.79 -38.78 -50.03
CA ILE A 13 -19.11 -39.58 -51.22
C ILE A 13 -18.54 -40.98 -50.98
N ARG A 14 -19.39 -41.93 -50.57
CA ARG A 14 -19.26 -43.29 -51.09
C ARG A 14 -20.16 -43.37 -52.33
N PRO A 15 -19.69 -43.90 -53.46
CA PRO A 15 -20.60 -44.23 -54.54
C PRO A 15 -21.56 -45.30 -53.98
N THR A 16 -22.86 -45.05 -54.11
CA THR A 16 -23.99 -45.98 -53.86
C THR A 16 -24.74 -46.03 -52.53
N TYR A 17 -24.54 -45.18 -51.52
CA TYR A 17 -25.53 -45.07 -50.42
C TYR A 17 -25.53 -43.66 -49.79
N ILE A 18 -26.72 -43.23 -49.34
CA ILE A 18 -27.06 -41.94 -48.69
C ILE A 18 -25.85 -41.26 -48.03
N PRO A 19 -25.51 -39.99 -48.36
CA PRO A 19 -24.33 -39.33 -47.81
C PRO A 19 -24.52 -39.12 -46.31
N ILE A 20 -23.86 -39.95 -45.50
CA ILE A 20 -23.65 -39.68 -44.10
C ILE A 20 -22.67 -38.51 -44.06
N GLY A 21 -23.22 -37.30 -43.93
CA GLY A 21 -22.40 -36.11 -43.84
C GLY A 21 -21.55 -36.13 -42.57
N TYR A 22 -20.24 -35.94 -42.69
CA TYR A 22 -19.34 -35.85 -41.55
C TYR A 22 -19.67 -34.57 -40.78
N VAL A 23 -19.97 -34.75 -39.49
CA VAL A 23 -20.24 -33.67 -38.56
C VAL A 23 -18.92 -33.10 -38.09
N ALA A 24 -18.64 -31.85 -38.44
CA ALA A 24 -17.48 -31.17 -37.90
C ALA A 24 -17.70 -30.86 -36.41
N PRO A 25 -16.90 -31.43 -35.50
CA PRO A 25 -17.10 -31.29 -34.06
C PRO A 25 -17.00 -29.83 -33.64
N GLY A 26 -17.97 -29.42 -32.80
CA GLY A 26 -17.97 -28.11 -32.19
C GLY A 26 -18.35 -26.95 -33.11
N LEU A 27 -18.76 -27.20 -34.35
CA LEU A 27 -19.33 -26.18 -35.25
C LEU A 27 -20.84 -26.06 -35.06
N VAL A 28 -21.33 -24.83 -34.93
CA VAL A 28 -22.74 -24.52 -34.64
C VAL A 28 -23.29 -23.62 -35.73
N ASP A 29 -24.23 -24.08 -36.56
CA ASP A 29 -24.87 -23.26 -37.61
C ASP A 29 -25.64 -22.06 -37.03
N ALA A 30 -25.52 -20.87 -37.65
CA ALA A 30 -26.12 -19.63 -37.18
C ALA A 30 -26.53 -18.71 -38.34
N CYS A 31 -27.43 -17.76 -38.06
CA CYS A 31 -27.96 -16.83 -39.08
C CYS A 31 -26.92 -15.81 -39.59
N TYR A 32 -25.94 -15.46 -38.75
CA TYR A 32 -24.87 -14.52 -39.09
C TYR A 32 -23.51 -15.23 -39.06
N THR A 33 -22.61 -14.89 -39.99
CA THR A 33 -21.27 -15.51 -40.07
C THR A 33 -20.43 -15.26 -38.82
N ILE A 34 -20.62 -14.12 -38.15
CA ILE A 34 -19.91 -13.83 -36.89
C ILE A 34 -20.46 -14.69 -35.74
N ASP A 35 -21.78 -14.82 -35.61
CA ASP A 35 -22.41 -15.71 -34.63
C ASP A 35 -22.02 -17.17 -34.89
N PHE A 36 -21.90 -17.52 -36.18
CA PHE A 36 -21.47 -18.84 -36.62
C PHE A 36 -20.07 -19.17 -36.07
N LEU A 37 -19.15 -18.21 -36.09
CA LEU A 37 -17.83 -18.35 -35.48
C LEU A 37 -17.89 -18.34 -33.94
N LEU A 38 -18.53 -17.32 -33.35
CA LEU A 38 -18.49 -17.06 -31.90
C LEU A 38 -19.16 -18.17 -31.08
N LEU A 39 -20.25 -18.75 -31.59
CA LEU A 39 -20.95 -19.87 -30.95
C LEU A 39 -20.27 -21.23 -31.19
N SER A 40 -19.40 -21.31 -32.19
CA SER A 40 -18.60 -22.51 -32.46
C SER A 40 -17.39 -22.60 -31.52
N THR A 41 -16.76 -23.76 -31.51
CA THR A 41 -15.52 -24.05 -30.76
C THR A 41 -14.36 -24.24 -31.74
N LEU A 42 -13.13 -24.25 -31.21
CA LEU A 42 -11.93 -24.53 -32.02
C LEU A 42 -11.61 -26.03 -32.12
N GLN A 43 -12.47 -26.92 -31.61
CA GLN A 43 -12.23 -28.37 -31.52
C GLN A 43 -11.82 -29.00 -32.87
N CYS A 44 -12.37 -28.53 -34.00
CA CYS A 44 -12.01 -29.03 -35.32
C CYS A 44 -10.52 -28.82 -35.68
N PHE A 45 -9.88 -27.80 -35.11
CA PHE A 45 -8.51 -27.39 -35.43
C PHE A 45 -7.43 -28.07 -34.57
N TYR A 46 -7.82 -28.80 -33.53
CA TYR A 46 -6.88 -29.50 -32.65
C TYR A 46 -6.47 -30.87 -33.23
N ASN A 47 -5.27 -31.31 -32.89
CA ASN A 47 -4.67 -32.55 -33.40
C ASN A 47 -5.41 -33.83 -32.96
N ASP A 48 -6.17 -33.76 -31.88
CA ASP A 48 -7.02 -34.86 -31.40
C ASP A 48 -8.34 -34.99 -32.18
N SER A 49 -8.59 -34.09 -33.15
CA SER A 49 -9.76 -34.07 -34.00
C SER A 49 -9.43 -34.49 -35.43
N ASP A 50 -10.16 -35.49 -35.95
CA ASP A 50 -10.06 -35.89 -37.36
C ASP A 50 -10.61 -34.83 -38.33
N CYS A 51 -11.27 -33.79 -37.81
CA CYS A 51 -12.00 -32.80 -38.59
C CYS A 51 -11.13 -32.05 -39.59
N MET A 52 -10.00 -31.51 -39.13
CA MET A 52 -9.12 -30.75 -40.00
C MET A 52 -8.54 -31.61 -41.13
N ASN A 53 -8.15 -32.84 -40.80
CA ASN A 53 -7.64 -33.80 -41.78
C ASN A 53 -8.69 -34.12 -42.85
N GLN A 54 -9.96 -34.27 -42.47
CA GLN A 54 -11.06 -34.46 -43.41
C GLN A 54 -11.24 -33.23 -44.31
N ILE A 55 -11.28 -32.02 -43.74
CA ILE A 55 -11.42 -30.78 -44.51
C ILE A 55 -10.26 -30.65 -45.51
N LEU A 56 -9.02 -30.81 -45.07
CA LEU A 56 -7.82 -30.76 -45.90
C LEU A 56 -7.84 -31.81 -47.02
N TYR A 57 -8.21 -33.04 -46.70
CA TYR A 57 -8.31 -34.13 -47.67
C TYR A 57 -9.25 -33.77 -48.83
N TYR A 58 -10.42 -33.23 -48.52
CA TYR A 58 -11.37 -32.87 -49.58
C TYR A 58 -10.95 -31.61 -50.34
N MET A 59 -10.37 -30.60 -49.68
CA MET A 59 -9.87 -29.39 -50.35
C MET A 59 -8.71 -29.72 -51.29
N ASN A 60 -7.78 -30.59 -50.87
CA ASN A 60 -6.66 -31.02 -51.71
C ASN A 60 -7.10 -31.82 -52.95
N ARG A 61 -8.19 -32.60 -52.85
CA ARG A 61 -8.75 -33.30 -54.01
C ARG A 61 -9.26 -32.30 -55.07
N THR A 62 -9.85 -31.19 -54.62
CA THR A 62 -10.39 -30.13 -55.50
C THR A 62 -9.33 -29.16 -56.03
N SER A 63 -8.18 -29.01 -55.37
CA SER A 63 -7.10 -28.09 -55.76
C SER A 63 -6.06 -28.69 -56.72
N SER A 64 -6.20 -29.97 -57.10
CA SER A 64 -5.28 -30.71 -57.99
C SER A 64 -5.04 -30.10 -59.38
N ALA A 65 -5.71 -29.00 -59.73
CA ALA A 65 -5.44 -28.23 -60.95
C ALA A 65 -4.24 -27.27 -60.84
N ASN A 66 -3.78 -26.86 -59.64
CA ASN A 66 -2.80 -25.76 -59.47
C ASN A 66 -1.52 -26.11 -58.67
N GLY A 67 -1.29 -27.37 -58.30
CA GLY A 67 0.01 -27.82 -57.76
C GLY A 67 0.36 -27.46 -56.30
N SER A 68 -0.46 -26.67 -55.60
CA SER A 68 -0.24 -26.33 -54.19
C SER A 68 -1.01 -27.26 -53.25
N SER A 69 -0.29 -28.07 -52.44
CA SER A 69 -0.89 -28.86 -51.36
C SER A 69 -1.20 -27.97 -50.17
N LEU A 70 -2.46 -27.94 -49.73
CA LEU A 70 -2.85 -27.33 -48.46
C LEU A 70 -2.34 -28.22 -47.31
N TYR A 71 -1.34 -27.72 -46.58
CA TYR A 71 -0.87 -28.25 -45.30
C TYR A 71 -0.88 -27.20 -44.17
N ALA A 72 -1.56 -27.48 -43.05
CA ALA A 72 -1.50 -26.65 -41.85
C ALA A 72 -1.20 -27.49 -40.61
N TYR A 73 -0.43 -26.92 -39.69
CA TYR A 73 -0.17 -27.54 -38.40
C TYR A 73 -1.40 -27.44 -37.50
N PRO A 74 -1.87 -28.55 -36.94
CA PRO A 74 -3.00 -28.53 -36.01
C PRO A 74 -2.61 -27.88 -34.69
N LEU A 75 -3.62 -27.34 -34.00
CA LEU A 75 -3.47 -26.87 -32.61
C LEU A 75 -3.18 -28.05 -31.68
N THR A 76 -2.48 -27.80 -30.59
CA THR A 76 -2.10 -28.83 -29.62
C THR A 76 -2.71 -28.49 -28.27
N TYR A 77 -3.54 -29.40 -27.75
CA TYR A 77 -4.11 -29.23 -26.42
C TYR A 77 -3.19 -29.83 -25.36
N ASN A 78 -2.81 -29.00 -24.40
CA ASN A 78 -2.12 -29.43 -23.20
C ASN A 78 -2.66 -28.59 -22.02
N GLN A 79 -3.18 -29.27 -21.00
CA GLN A 79 -3.77 -28.66 -19.80
C GLN A 79 -2.80 -27.71 -19.06
N THR A 80 -1.49 -27.85 -19.28
CA THR A 80 -0.47 -26.97 -18.69
C THR A 80 -0.21 -25.70 -19.49
N SER A 81 -0.54 -25.67 -20.79
CA SER A 81 -0.24 -24.57 -21.70
C SER A 81 -1.45 -23.73 -22.09
N THR A 82 -2.66 -24.31 -22.06
CA THR A 82 -3.90 -23.60 -22.36
C THR A 82 -4.93 -23.77 -21.25
N ARG A 83 -5.58 -22.66 -20.87
CA ARG A 83 -6.71 -22.65 -19.93
C ARG A 83 -8.05 -22.88 -20.61
N PHE A 84 -8.08 -22.90 -21.94
CA PHE A 84 -9.27 -23.11 -22.75
C PHE A 84 -9.27 -24.52 -23.35
N PRO A 85 -10.11 -25.44 -22.83
CA PRO A 85 -10.33 -26.72 -23.46
C PRO A 85 -10.77 -26.59 -24.94
N PRO A 86 -10.54 -27.60 -25.80
CA PRO A 86 -10.91 -27.52 -27.22
C PRO A 86 -12.41 -27.30 -27.47
N ASN A 87 -13.27 -27.67 -26.52
CA ASN A 87 -14.72 -27.49 -26.56
C ASN A 87 -15.19 -26.13 -26.01
N THR A 88 -14.28 -25.21 -25.66
CA THR A 88 -14.63 -23.83 -25.31
C THR A 88 -15.09 -23.06 -26.55
N SER A 89 -16.16 -22.27 -26.40
CA SER A 89 -16.66 -21.42 -27.49
C SER A 89 -15.69 -20.31 -27.83
N VAL A 90 -15.63 -19.90 -29.09
CA VAL A 90 -14.79 -18.77 -29.52
C VAL A 90 -15.21 -17.49 -28.79
N SER A 91 -16.51 -17.28 -28.53
CA SER A 91 -17.00 -16.14 -27.72
C SER A 91 -16.31 -16.09 -26.36
N SER A 92 -16.26 -17.20 -25.63
CA SER A 92 -15.63 -17.25 -24.30
C SER A 92 -14.12 -16.99 -24.35
N ILE A 93 -13.45 -17.40 -25.44
CA ILE A 93 -12.02 -17.10 -25.63
C ILE A 93 -11.83 -15.61 -25.96
N VAL A 94 -12.72 -15.02 -26.77
CA VAL A 94 -12.71 -13.59 -27.14
C VAL A 94 -13.01 -12.68 -25.95
N GLU A 95 -13.99 -13.04 -25.12
CA GLU A 95 -14.36 -12.30 -23.89
C GLU A 95 -13.17 -12.17 -22.93
N GLU A 96 -12.24 -13.11 -23.00
CA GLU A 96 -11.00 -13.15 -22.24
C GLU A 96 -9.80 -12.64 -23.05
N MET A 97 -10.05 -11.84 -24.09
CA MET A 97 -9.08 -11.21 -24.98
C MET A 97 -8.08 -12.19 -25.60
N MET A 98 -8.51 -13.44 -25.83
CA MET A 98 -7.66 -14.53 -26.31
C MET A 98 -6.43 -14.78 -25.43
N ILE A 99 -6.43 -14.41 -24.15
CA ILE A 99 -5.26 -14.55 -23.27
C ILE A 99 -5.30 -15.91 -22.58
N GLU A 100 -4.22 -16.67 -22.68
CA GLU A 100 -4.03 -17.94 -21.96
C GLU A 100 -3.46 -17.70 -20.58
N LYS A 101 -2.42 -16.86 -20.51
CA LYS A 101 -1.67 -16.62 -19.27
C LYS A 101 -1.07 -15.22 -19.27
N TRP A 102 -1.05 -14.62 -18.08
CA TRP A 102 -0.26 -13.42 -17.80
C TRP A 102 1.10 -13.84 -17.23
N ASN A 103 2.19 -13.54 -17.96
CA ASN A 103 3.54 -13.73 -17.45
C ASN A 103 4.02 -12.41 -16.84
N ILE A 104 4.07 -12.35 -15.51
CA ILE A 104 4.39 -11.13 -14.75
C ILE A 104 5.73 -11.35 -14.05
N SER A 105 6.65 -10.41 -14.22
CA SER A 105 7.93 -10.35 -13.51
C SER A 105 7.98 -9.05 -12.72
N LEU A 106 8.25 -9.15 -11.42
CA LEU A 106 8.27 -8.04 -10.47
C LEU A 106 9.57 -8.08 -9.66
N SER A 107 10.27 -6.95 -9.56
CA SER A 107 11.51 -6.84 -8.80
C SER A 107 11.39 -5.79 -7.69
N PHE A 108 11.34 -6.25 -6.44
CA PHE A 108 11.44 -5.34 -5.29
C PHE A 108 12.83 -4.69 -5.19
N SER A 109 13.88 -5.33 -5.70
CA SER A 109 15.23 -4.76 -5.73
C SER A 109 15.27 -3.53 -6.64
N ASP A 110 14.68 -3.64 -7.82
CA ASP A 110 14.66 -2.55 -8.80
C ASP A 110 13.79 -1.39 -8.27
N TYR A 111 12.67 -1.70 -7.61
CA TYR A 111 11.87 -0.70 -6.89
C TYR A 111 12.66 0.00 -5.78
N TYR A 112 13.44 -0.75 -4.99
CA TYR A 112 14.28 -0.19 -3.93
C TYR A 112 15.33 0.76 -4.50
N GLU A 113 15.97 0.38 -5.61
CA GLU A 113 16.96 1.22 -6.31
C GLU A 113 16.30 2.47 -6.92
N ALA A 114 15.10 2.35 -7.49
CA ALA A 114 14.34 3.47 -8.02
C ALA A 114 13.92 4.46 -6.90
N CYS A 115 13.47 3.96 -5.75
CA CYS A 115 13.15 4.78 -4.58
C CYS A 115 14.41 5.45 -3.99
N ALA A 116 15.55 4.74 -3.98
CA ALA A 116 16.83 5.20 -3.46
C ALA A 116 16.72 5.94 -2.11
N PRO A 117 16.41 5.24 -1.01
CA PRO A 117 16.15 5.88 0.27
C PRO A 117 17.38 6.67 0.77
N THR A 118 17.17 7.95 1.08
CA THR A 118 18.26 8.85 1.51
C THR A 118 18.75 8.52 2.91
N TYR A 119 17.82 8.19 3.80
CA TYR A 119 18.07 7.68 5.14
C TYR A 119 16.87 6.83 5.58
N CYS A 120 17.05 6.03 6.61
CA CYS A 120 15.97 5.37 7.32
C CYS A 120 16.05 5.70 8.81
N THR A 121 14.90 5.91 9.44
CA THR A 121 14.79 6.22 10.86
C THR A 121 13.78 5.33 11.53
N TYR A 122 14.04 4.97 12.79
CA TYR A 122 13.01 4.42 13.67
C TYR A 122 13.03 5.12 15.02
N THR A 123 11.85 5.27 15.62
CA THR A 123 11.68 5.99 16.89
C THR A 123 11.28 5.03 17.99
N ARG A 124 12.08 4.95 19.05
CA ARG A 124 11.73 4.16 20.25
C ARG A 124 11.52 5.05 21.45
N ILE A 125 10.59 4.62 22.31
CA ILE A 125 10.36 5.26 23.61
C ILE A 125 11.48 4.83 24.56
N LYS A 126 12.26 5.80 25.06
CA LYS A 126 13.28 5.58 26.10
C LYS A 126 12.92 6.37 27.36
N GLN A 127 13.05 5.74 28.53
CA GLN A 127 12.98 6.47 29.79
C GLN A 127 14.24 7.34 29.93
N ALA A 128 14.10 8.57 30.44
CA ALA A 128 15.22 9.47 30.63
C ALA A 128 16.22 8.88 31.65
N GLU A 129 17.37 8.43 31.18
CA GLU A 129 18.40 7.81 32.04
C GLU A 129 19.40 8.82 32.61
N THR A 130 19.48 10.03 32.05
CA THR A 130 20.56 10.97 32.30
C THR A 130 20.17 12.08 33.27
N PHE A 131 20.64 11.97 34.52
CA PHE A 131 20.54 13.00 35.57
C PHE A 131 20.99 14.41 35.09
N SER A 132 21.90 14.47 34.13
CA SER A 132 22.40 15.72 33.54
C SER A 132 21.33 16.50 32.76
N GLU A 133 20.43 15.84 32.05
CA GLU A 133 19.38 16.50 31.27
C GLU A 133 18.29 17.10 32.19
N LEU A 134 17.99 16.39 33.28
CA LEU A 134 17.14 16.87 34.37
C LEU A 134 17.74 18.11 35.04
N LEU A 135 19.06 18.14 35.24
CA LEU A 135 19.73 19.28 35.86
C LEU A 135 19.69 20.53 34.97
N VAL A 136 19.92 20.38 33.67
CA VAL A 136 19.93 21.51 32.71
C VAL A 136 18.54 22.12 32.56
N THR A 137 17.49 21.31 32.49
CA THR A 137 16.10 21.78 32.45
C THR A 137 15.68 22.47 33.75
N LEU A 138 16.12 21.97 34.91
CA LEU A 138 15.91 22.64 36.21
C LEU A 138 16.61 24.00 36.27
N ILE A 139 17.86 24.10 35.84
CA ILE A 139 18.61 25.37 35.86
C ILE A 139 17.99 26.40 34.91
N SER A 140 17.58 25.99 33.71
CA SER A 140 16.96 26.87 32.72
C SER A 140 15.59 27.42 33.16
N THR A 141 14.85 26.68 33.98
CA THR A 141 13.51 27.08 34.45
C THR A 141 13.54 27.99 35.68
N VAL A 142 14.60 27.93 36.50
CA VAL A 142 14.78 28.78 37.69
C VAL A 142 14.82 30.28 37.34
N GLY A 143 15.44 30.65 36.22
CA GLY A 143 15.68 32.05 35.86
C GLY A 143 14.42 32.88 35.62
N GLY A 144 13.52 32.41 34.76
CA GLY A 144 12.28 33.12 34.43
C GLY A 144 11.22 33.03 35.53
N LEU A 145 11.13 31.87 36.19
CA LEU A 145 10.12 31.60 37.21
C LEU A 145 10.29 32.50 38.45
N VAL A 146 11.53 32.72 38.90
CA VAL A 146 11.82 33.57 40.07
C VAL A 146 11.37 35.01 39.85
N MET A 147 11.53 35.56 38.64
CA MET A 147 11.10 36.93 38.33
C MET A 147 9.58 37.07 38.23
N ALA A 148 8.91 36.13 37.55
CA ALA A 148 7.45 36.13 37.43
C ALA A 148 6.77 35.95 38.80
N LEU A 149 7.29 35.03 39.64
CA LEU A 149 6.71 34.77 40.96
C LEU A 149 6.78 35.99 41.87
N ARG A 150 7.89 36.74 41.85
CA ARG A 150 8.06 37.97 42.65
C ARG A 150 7.00 39.03 42.31
N LEU A 151 6.60 39.14 41.04
CA LEU A 151 5.55 40.05 40.59
C LEU A 151 4.16 39.60 41.07
N ILE A 152 3.86 38.30 40.95
CA ILE A 152 2.56 37.72 41.30
C ILE A 152 2.35 37.69 42.83
N THR A 153 3.37 37.31 43.61
CA THR A 153 3.29 37.22 45.08
C THR A 153 3.04 38.57 45.72
N PHE A 154 3.57 39.63 45.13
CA PHE A 154 3.33 41.00 45.57
C PHE A 154 1.86 41.39 45.43
N GLN A 155 1.24 41.08 44.29
CA GLN A 155 -0.17 41.43 44.03
C GLN A 155 -1.14 40.60 44.88
N LEU A 156 -0.90 39.29 45.00
CA LEU A 156 -1.77 38.39 45.76
C LEU A 156 -1.82 38.75 47.25
N VAL A 157 -0.68 39.06 47.88
CA VAL A 157 -0.67 39.44 49.30
C VAL A 157 -1.38 40.77 49.55
N LYS A 158 -1.28 41.74 48.64
CA LYS A 158 -2.01 43.01 48.76
C LYS A 158 -3.53 42.79 48.73
N ILE A 159 -4.00 41.89 47.87
CA ILE A 159 -5.41 41.52 47.76
C ILE A 159 -5.88 40.76 49.01
N ILE A 160 -5.15 39.71 49.42
CA ILE A 160 -5.46 38.89 50.59
C ILE A 160 -5.45 39.74 51.87
N PHE A 161 -4.46 40.60 52.07
CA PHE A 161 -4.39 41.48 53.23
C PHE A 161 -5.52 42.52 53.25
N GLY A 162 -6.02 42.94 52.08
CA GLY A 162 -7.23 43.75 51.96
C GLY A 162 -8.49 43.02 52.44
N LEU A 163 -8.56 41.70 52.25
CA LEU A 163 -9.69 40.86 52.66
C LEU A 163 -9.67 40.48 54.15
N PHE A 164 -8.47 40.33 54.75
CA PHE A 164 -8.29 39.85 56.13
C PHE A 164 -8.18 40.93 57.22
N GLN A 165 -8.44 42.21 56.93
CA GLN A 165 -8.53 43.23 57.98
C GLN A 165 -9.85 43.13 58.79
N LYS A 166 -9.95 42.12 59.66
CA LYS A 166 -10.77 42.14 60.88
C LYS A 166 -9.93 41.65 62.08
N LYS A 167 -10.07 42.39 63.19
CA LYS A 167 -9.14 42.52 64.34
C LYS A 167 -8.75 41.22 65.09
N PRO A 168 -7.60 41.21 65.82
CA PRO A 168 -7.05 40.02 66.47
C PRO A 168 -7.56 39.83 67.91
N LYS A 169 -7.48 38.59 68.43
CA LYS A 169 -7.50 38.28 69.88
C LYS A 169 -6.21 37.55 70.31
N LYS A 170 -5.64 38.00 71.44
CA LYS A 170 -4.58 37.39 72.27
C LYS A 170 -5.16 36.14 73.02
N GLN A 171 -4.48 35.17 73.63
CA GLN A 171 -3.15 35.05 74.25
C GLN A 171 -2.88 33.56 74.66
N GLN A 172 -1.59 33.18 74.71
CA GLN A 172 -0.86 32.36 75.72
C GLN A 172 -1.01 30.83 75.96
N GLN A 173 0.10 30.30 76.50
CA GLN A 173 0.69 28.94 76.55
C GLN A 173 0.34 28.13 77.84
N GLN A 174 0.50 26.79 77.83
CA GLN A 174 1.57 26.04 78.55
C GLN A 174 1.44 24.48 78.53
N GLN A 175 2.60 23.82 78.34
CA GLN A 175 3.18 22.56 78.88
C GLN A 175 2.32 21.27 79.05
N GLN A 176 2.78 20.05 78.71
CA GLN A 176 3.81 19.30 79.47
C GLN A 176 4.45 18.12 78.70
N GLN A 177 5.69 17.77 79.10
CA GLN A 177 6.59 16.72 78.57
C GLN A 177 6.27 15.31 79.14
N VAL A 178 6.66 14.22 78.43
CA VAL A 178 7.44 13.05 78.95
C VAL A 178 7.90 12.09 77.81
N ARG A 179 9.19 11.70 77.86
CA ARG A 179 9.92 10.55 77.21
C ARG A 179 10.13 10.51 75.68
N ARG A 180 11.41 10.57 75.24
CA ARG A 180 12.15 9.49 74.50
C ARG A 180 13.64 9.84 74.25
N LYS A 181 14.48 9.51 75.25
CA LYS A 181 15.90 9.92 75.42
C LYS A 181 16.96 9.45 74.39
N LEU A 182 16.61 8.88 73.24
CA LEU A 182 17.61 8.47 72.22
C LEU A 182 17.35 9.09 70.83
N LEU A 183 16.08 9.12 70.40
CA LEU A 183 15.63 9.88 69.22
C LEU A 183 15.88 11.39 69.41
N ASP A 184 15.89 11.84 70.66
CA ASP A 184 16.06 13.25 71.03
C ASP A 184 17.42 13.82 70.67
N ARG A 185 18.51 13.05 70.55
CA ARG A 185 19.85 13.60 70.19
C ARG A 185 19.95 13.96 68.70
N PHE A 186 19.48 13.07 67.82
CA PHE A 186 19.34 13.34 66.38
C PHE A 186 18.28 14.42 66.13
N LYS A 187 17.17 14.38 66.88
CA LYS A 187 16.13 15.40 66.85
C LYS A 187 16.62 16.74 67.41
N MET A 188 17.59 16.80 68.34
CA MET A 188 18.18 18.04 68.86
C MET A 188 19.15 18.68 67.87
N LEU A 189 19.94 17.87 67.15
CA LEU A 189 20.84 18.34 66.11
C LEU A 189 20.05 18.79 64.87
N LEU A 190 19.08 17.99 64.44
CA LEU A 190 18.15 18.36 63.37
C LEU A 190 17.29 19.56 63.80
N SER A 191 16.83 19.62 65.04
CA SER A 191 16.11 20.78 65.59
C SER A 191 17.00 22.01 65.70
N LYS A 192 18.29 21.88 66.05
CA LYS A 192 19.25 22.99 66.06
C LYS A 192 19.53 23.50 64.66
N LEU A 193 19.73 22.62 63.68
CA LEU A 193 19.92 22.99 62.28
C LEU A 193 18.63 23.64 61.72
N ILE A 194 17.47 23.06 62.01
CA ILE A 194 16.16 23.59 61.64
C ILE A 194 15.87 24.90 62.37
N THR A 195 16.27 25.08 63.63
CA THR A 195 16.09 26.36 64.35
C THR A 195 17.04 27.44 63.84
N LEU A 196 18.29 27.10 63.51
CA LEU A 196 19.22 28.06 62.90
C LEU A 196 18.75 28.49 61.51
N LEU A 197 18.37 27.53 60.66
CA LEU A 197 17.83 27.79 59.32
C LEU A 197 16.46 28.48 59.38
N SER A 198 15.59 28.10 60.33
CA SER A 198 14.26 28.71 60.47
C SER A 198 14.30 30.10 61.07
N VAL A 199 15.22 30.45 61.97
CA VAL A 199 15.35 31.81 62.51
C VAL A 199 15.78 32.78 61.42
N GLU A 200 16.72 32.37 60.56
CA GLU A 200 17.14 33.17 59.42
C GLU A 200 16.04 33.24 58.34
N MET A 201 15.35 32.13 58.06
CA MET A 201 14.18 32.07 57.15
C MET A 201 12.93 32.80 57.68
N LEU A 202 12.76 32.92 59.01
CA LEU A 202 11.65 33.63 59.66
C LEU A 202 11.84 35.15 59.65
N ASN A 203 13.09 35.62 59.62
CA ASN A 203 13.44 37.03 59.53
C ASN A 203 13.80 37.47 58.10
N LEU A 204 13.97 36.53 57.18
CA LEU A 204 14.11 36.79 55.76
C LEU A 204 12.89 37.55 55.22
N ASN A 205 13.16 38.76 54.73
CA ASN A 205 12.19 39.58 54.05
C ASN A 205 12.76 39.97 52.69
N ILE A 206 12.42 39.18 51.67
CA ILE A 206 12.85 39.40 50.28
C ILE A 206 12.17 40.65 49.69
N PHE A 207 11.05 41.09 50.27
CA PHE A 207 10.27 42.25 49.82
C PHE A 207 10.43 43.44 50.81
N PRO A 208 11.40 44.34 50.57
CA PRO A 208 11.68 45.46 51.48
C PRO A 208 10.56 46.51 51.52
N ALA A 209 10.55 47.41 52.51
CA ALA A 209 9.45 48.37 52.69
C ALA A 209 9.14 49.25 51.46
N ARG A 210 10.16 49.56 50.65
CA ARG A 210 10.05 50.33 49.41
C ARG A 210 9.10 49.72 48.36
N THR A 211 8.91 48.40 48.36
CA THR A 211 8.00 47.74 47.40
C THR A 211 6.52 47.99 47.70
N PHE A 212 6.14 48.39 48.92
CA PHE A 212 4.73 48.48 49.33
C PHE A 212 4.14 49.92 49.29
N GLY A 213 4.90 50.91 48.81
CA GLY A 213 4.47 52.31 48.70
C GLY A 213 4.52 53.08 50.03
N SER A 214 4.60 54.41 49.96
CA SER A 214 4.93 55.27 51.12
C SER A 214 3.80 55.48 52.14
N LYS A 215 2.57 55.03 51.87
CA LYS A 215 1.36 55.35 52.65
C LYS A 215 0.99 54.32 53.73
N ILE A 216 1.87 53.36 54.06
CA ILE A 216 1.55 52.22 54.94
C ILE A 216 2.42 52.23 56.19
N ASN A 217 1.83 51.91 57.36
CA ASN A 217 2.52 51.85 58.66
C ASN A 217 3.71 50.87 58.65
N ARG A 218 4.86 51.29 59.20
CA ARG A 218 6.12 50.50 59.28
C ARG A 218 5.94 49.09 59.83
N ILE A 219 5.10 48.90 60.85
CA ILE A 219 4.86 47.58 61.47
C ILE A 219 4.08 46.68 60.50
N THR A 220 3.07 47.23 59.84
CA THR A 220 2.24 46.53 58.85
C THR A 220 3.04 46.14 57.61
N VAL A 221 3.94 47.02 57.15
CA VAL A 221 4.82 46.74 56.00
C VAL A 221 5.81 45.62 56.31
N LYS A 222 6.36 45.56 57.54
CA LYS A 222 7.25 44.47 57.98
C LYS A 222 6.53 43.12 57.94
N HIS A 223 5.31 43.07 58.46
CA HIS A 223 4.51 41.84 58.40
C HIS A 223 4.15 41.47 56.95
N LEU A 224 3.68 42.41 56.12
CA LEU A 224 3.38 42.13 54.71
C LEU A 224 4.57 41.53 53.96
N GLY A 225 5.78 42.08 54.17
CA GLY A 225 7.00 41.54 53.57
C GLY A 225 7.29 40.10 54.00
N GLN A 226 7.12 39.79 55.30
CA GLN A 226 7.28 38.44 55.83
C GLN A 226 6.22 37.46 55.27
N TRP A 227 4.95 37.85 55.21
CA TRP A 227 3.87 37.02 54.64
C TRP A 227 4.05 36.80 53.13
N SER A 228 4.50 37.81 52.39
CA SER A 228 4.81 37.70 50.96
C SER A 228 6.02 36.80 50.71
N THR A 229 7.05 36.89 51.55
CA THR A 229 8.20 35.99 51.49
C THR A 229 7.79 34.53 51.74
N ARG A 230 6.91 34.27 52.72
CA ARG A 230 6.38 32.92 52.99
C ARG A 230 5.53 32.38 51.84
N LEU A 231 4.61 33.20 51.31
CA LEU A 231 3.78 32.82 50.16
C LEU A 231 4.65 32.53 48.92
N TYR A 232 5.69 33.34 48.70
CA TYR A 232 6.66 33.14 47.62
C TYR A 232 7.33 31.77 47.72
N PHE A 233 7.86 31.37 48.88
CA PHE A 233 8.51 30.07 49.03
C PHE A 233 7.53 28.88 48.90
N ILE A 234 6.28 29.02 49.36
CA ILE A 234 5.25 27.99 49.20
C ILE A 234 4.90 27.80 47.72
N LEU A 235 4.61 28.88 47.01
CA LEU A 235 4.31 28.84 45.57
C LEU A 235 5.50 28.31 44.76
N LEU A 236 6.71 28.73 45.10
CA LEU A 236 7.94 28.24 44.46
C LEU A 236 8.07 26.72 44.64
N SER A 237 7.87 26.22 45.86
CA SER A 237 7.98 24.78 46.16
C SER A 237 6.92 23.95 45.43
N ILE A 238 5.66 24.43 45.37
CA ILE A 238 4.57 23.75 44.64
C ILE A 238 4.89 23.65 43.15
N ILE A 239 5.36 24.74 42.54
CA ILE A 239 5.69 24.76 41.11
C ILE A 239 6.89 23.84 40.82
N PHE A 240 7.92 23.84 41.67
CA PHE A 240 9.03 22.90 41.52
C PHE A 240 8.55 21.45 41.58
N VAL A 241 7.68 21.09 42.53
CA VAL A 241 7.14 19.74 42.63
C VAL A 241 6.36 19.34 41.37
N ILE A 242 5.49 20.23 40.86
CA ILE A 242 4.73 19.98 39.62
C ILE A 242 5.67 19.79 38.42
N LEU A 243 6.69 20.63 38.27
CA LEU A 243 7.67 20.52 37.18
C LEU A 243 8.49 19.24 37.28
N THR A 244 8.92 18.83 38.47
CA THR A 244 9.64 17.56 38.68
C THR A 244 8.77 16.35 38.36
N LEU A 245 7.48 16.37 38.74
CA LEU A 245 6.54 15.31 38.39
C LEU A 245 6.30 15.27 36.88
N TYR A 246 6.08 16.42 36.26
CA TYR A 246 5.86 16.52 34.80
C TYR A 246 7.05 15.98 34.01
N THR A 247 8.27 16.37 34.38
CA THR A 247 9.51 15.90 33.73
C THR A 247 9.81 14.44 34.01
N ALA A 248 9.46 13.91 35.20
CA ALA A 248 9.62 12.49 35.51
C ALA A 248 8.61 11.59 34.79
N ILE A 249 7.42 12.11 34.46
CA ILE A 249 6.35 11.34 33.82
C ILE A 249 6.48 11.35 32.29
N GLN A 250 7.03 12.41 31.68
CA GLN A 250 7.17 12.46 30.21
C GLN A 250 8.25 11.50 29.70
N PRO A 251 7.90 10.48 28.90
CA PRO A 251 8.88 9.65 28.23
C PRO A 251 9.59 10.44 27.12
N GLN A 252 10.88 10.16 26.89
CA GLN A 252 11.62 10.75 25.79
C GLN A 252 11.59 9.83 24.57
N THR A 253 11.51 10.41 23.37
CA THR A 253 11.64 9.68 22.11
C THR A 253 13.10 9.71 21.65
N LEU A 254 13.66 8.54 21.37
CA LEU A 254 14.98 8.40 20.78
C LEU A 254 14.81 7.97 19.32
N THR A 255 15.20 8.85 18.40
CA THR A 255 15.24 8.56 16.97
C THR A 255 16.64 8.07 16.59
N LYS A 256 16.74 6.87 16.03
CA LYS A 256 17.98 6.42 15.37
C LYS A 256 17.86 6.64 13.87
N SER A 257 18.95 7.08 13.25
CA SER A 257 19.01 7.38 11.81
C SER A 257 20.18 6.63 11.16
N PHE A 258 19.94 6.11 9.96
CA PHE A 258 20.90 5.39 9.14
C PHE A 258 20.91 6.00 7.74
N SER A 259 22.04 6.56 7.31
CA SER A 259 22.19 7.15 5.98
C SER A 259 22.34 6.05 4.91
N THR A 260 21.62 6.20 3.79
CA THR A 260 21.74 5.37 2.58
C THR A 260 21.91 3.88 2.89
N PRO A 261 20.91 3.24 3.52
CA PRO A 261 21.02 1.83 3.87
C PRO A 261 21.11 0.95 2.61
N SER A 262 21.72 -0.22 2.73
CA SER A 262 21.63 -1.23 1.67
C SER A 262 20.30 -1.98 1.75
N LEU A 263 19.85 -2.58 0.65
CA LEU A 263 18.61 -3.38 0.61
C LEU A 263 18.58 -4.47 1.69
N ASN A 264 19.68 -5.22 1.84
CA ASN A 264 19.77 -6.27 2.86
C ASN A 264 19.69 -5.71 4.28
N PHE A 265 20.32 -4.55 4.52
CA PHE A 265 20.26 -3.89 5.83
C PHE A 265 18.85 -3.36 6.12
N TYR A 266 18.17 -2.79 5.12
CA TYR A 266 16.76 -2.41 5.21
C TYR A 266 15.87 -3.61 5.53
N LYS A 267 16.03 -4.74 4.83
CA LYS A 267 15.23 -5.96 5.09
C LYS A 267 15.41 -6.44 6.55
N ASN A 268 16.63 -6.39 7.08
CA ASN A 268 16.88 -6.70 8.48
C ASN A 268 16.18 -5.72 9.43
N LEU A 269 16.27 -4.42 9.17
CA LEU A 269 15.60 -3.40 9.99
C LEU A 269 14.07 -3.53 9.95
N MET A 270 13.51 -3.85 8.79
CA MET A 270 12.07 -4.03 8.60
C MET A 270 11.56 -5.25 9.40
N ASN A 271 12.32 -6.34 9.45
CA ASN A 271 11.98 -7.50 10.27
C ASN A 271 11.94 -7.19 11.77
N ASP A 272 12.84 -6.31 12.24
CA ASP A 272 12.95 -6.00 13.66
C ASP A 272 12.03 -4.85 14.11
N HIS A 273 11.72 -3.89 13.22
CA HIS A 273 11.13 -2.59 13.55
C HIS A 273 10.00 -2.15 12.59
N SER A 274 9.31 -3.11 11.96
CA SER A 274 8.31 -2.90 10.89
C SER A 274 7.41 -1.65 11.05
N ASP A 275 6.78 -1.48 12.20
CA ASP A 275 5.74 -0.45 12.38
C ASP A 275 6.27 0.96 12.63
N GLU A 276 7.57 1.09 12.97
CA GLU A 276 8.21 2.36 13.36
C GLU A 276 9.27 2.82 12.34
N LEU A 277 9.54 2.03 11.30
CA LEU A 277 10.60 2.29 10.33
C LEU A 277 10.11 3.21 9.21
N GLU A 278 10.71 4.39 9.13
CA GLU A 278 10.44 5.36 8.08
C GLU A 278 11.66 5.56 7.19
N CYS A 279 11.49 5.36 5.88
CA CYS A 279 12.55 5.49 4.89
C CYS A 279 12.08 6.40 3.73
N PRO A 280 12.36 7.70 3.73
CA PRO A 280 12.01 8.59 2.63
C PRO A 280 12.78 8.25 1.34
N CYS A 281 12.04 8.11 0.23
CA CYS A 281 12.61 7.95 -1.10
C CYS A 281 13.26 9.26 -1.59
N SER A 282 14.38 9.18 -2.32
CA SER A 282 14.92 10.35 -3.02
C SER A 282 14.05 10.73 -4.22
N LEU A 283 13.50 9.73 -4.91
CA LEU A 283 12.58 9.88 -6.02
C LEU A 283 11.17 9.47 -5.55
N ILE A 284 10.25 10.43 -5.52
CA ILE A 284 8.87 10.19 -5.07
C ILE A 284 7.96 9.63 -6.15
N SER A 285 8.43 9.61 -7.40
CA SER A 285 7.69 9.06 -8.53
C SER A 285 8.62 8.30 -9.47
N SER A 286 8.20 7.10 -9.85
CA SER A 286 8.89 6.25 -10.83
C SER A 286 7.86 5.54 -11.71
N PRO A 287 8.13 5.37 -13.02
CA PRO A 287 7.25 4.61 -13.89
C PRO A 287 7.29 3.12 -13.54
N TYR A 288 6.15 2.43 -13.64
CA TYR A 288 6.08 1.00 -13.28
C TYR A 288 7.03 0.12 -14.12
N ASN A 289 7.33 0.51 -15.35
CA ASN A 289 8.23 -0.24 -16.23
C ASN A 289 9.69 -0.36 -15.73
N GLU A 290 10.09 0.37 -14.69
CA GLU A 290 11.41 0.23 -14.06
C GLU A 290 11.56 -1.06 -13.26
N TYR A 291 10.47 -1.64 -12.76
CA TYR A 291 10.50 -2.79 -11.85
C TYR A 291 9.40 -3.83 -12.11
N LEU A 292 8.53 -3.59 -13.08
CA LEU A 292 7.45 -4.49 -13.48
C LEU A 292 7.46 -4.75 -14.99
N GLN A 293 7.39 -6.03 -15.35
CA GLN A 293 7.23 -6.49 -16.73
C GLN A 293 5.99 -7.39 -16.84
N ILE A 294 5.15 -7.12 -17.83
CA ILE A 294 3.94 -7.89 -18.12
C ILE A 294 4.01 -8.39 -19.56
N GLN A 295 3.96 -9.71 -19.74
CA GLN A 295 3.96 -10.37 -21.04
C GLN A 295 2.74 -11.31 -21.14
N PRO A 296 1.70 -10.93 -21.91
CA PRO A 296 0.56 -11.80 -22.14
C PRO A 296 0.95 -12.93 -23.10
N ILE A 297 0.50 -14.14 -22.79
CA ILE A 297 0.55 -15.29 -23.70
C ILE A 297 -0.85 -15.43 -24.28
N PHE A 298 -0.97 -15.27 -25.59
CA PHE A 298 -2.24 -15.40 -26.31
C PHE A 298 -2.51 -16.85 -26.73
N HIS A 299 -3.77 -17.15 -27.02
CA HIS A 299 -4.24 -18.46 -27.47
C HIS A 299 -3.48 -18.89 -28.71
N GLN A 300 -3.15 -20.19 -28.79
CA GLN A 300 -2.30 -20.76 -29.84
C GLN A 300 -2.76 -20.38 -31.26
N ILE A 301 -4.07 -20.28 -31.48
CA ILE A 301 -4.66 -19.84 -32.76
C ILE A 301 -4.09 -18.51 -33.27
N CYS A 302 -3.74 -17.57 -32.37
CA CYS A 302 -3.24 -16.25 -32.73
C CYS A 302 -1.80 -16.24 -33.25
N SER A 303 -1.09 -17.36 -33.14
CA SER A 303 0.25 -17.58 -33.70
C SER A 303 0.30 -18.74 -34.68
N SER A 304 -0.85 -19.31 -35.03
CA SER A 304 -0.97 -20.47 -35.90
C SER A 304 -0.97 -20.08 -37.38
N ASP A 305 -0.40 -20.94 -38.23
CA ASP A 305 -0.47 -20.81 -39.68
C ASP A 305 -1.91 -20.76 -40.23
N LEU A 306 -2.88 -21.28 -39.47
CA LEU A 306 -4.30 -21.31 -39.81
C LEU A 306 -4.88 -19.93 -40.09
N ILE A 307 -4.41 -18.90 -39.41
CA ILE A 307 -4.90 -17.52 -39.59
C ILE A 307 -3.97 -16.69 -40.47
N SER A 308 -2.90 -17.30 -41.02
CA SER A 308 -1.95 -16.61 -41.88
C SER A 308 -2.56 -16.19 -43.22
N ASN A 309 -2.03 -15.11 -43.79
CA ASN A 309 -2.48 -14.62 -45.09
C ASN A 309 -2.24 -15.63 -46.22
N GLU A 310 -1.10 -16.34 -46.19
CA GLU A 310 -0.74 -17.36 -47.18
C GLU A 310 -1.76 -18.50 -47.19
N TRP A 311 -2.05 -19.04 -46.01
CA TRP A 311 -3.00 -20.13 -45.84
C TRP A 311 -4.40 -19.75 -46.33
N ARG A 312 -4.86 -18.55 -45.99
CA ARG A 312 -6.16 -18.01 -46.44
C ARG A 312 -6.24 -17.88 -47.96
N LEU A 313 -5.18 -17.39 -48.62
CA LEU A 313 -5.14 -17.26 -50.07
C LEU A 313 -5.20 -18.64 -50.76
N ASN A 314 -4.48 -19.62 -50.22
CA ASN A 314 -4.49 -20.99 -50.76
C ASN A 314 -5.88 -21.65 -50.60
N ILE A 315 -6.56 -21.46 -49.46
CA ILE A 315 -7.94 -21.95 -49.26
C ILE A 315 -8.90 -21.28 -50.24
N THR A 316 -8.82 -19.95 -50.38
CA THR A 316 -9.71 -19.19 -51.26
C THR A 316 -9.57 -19.65 -52.71
N ALA A 317 -8.33 -19.84 -53.18
CA ALA A 317 -8.06 -20.35 -54.52
C ALA A 317 -8.61 -21.78 -54.72
N SER A 318 -8.52 -22.65 -53.71
CA SER A 318 -9.06 -24.01 -53.76
C SER A 318 -10.60 -24.06 -53.78
N LEU A 319 -11.29 -23.07 -53.21
CA LEU A 319 -12.76 -23.04 -53.15
C LEU A 319 -13.36 -22.51 -54.46
N ILE A 320 -12.76 -21.47 -55.04
CA ILE A 320 -13.26 -20.82 -56.27
C ILE A 320 -13.27 -21.78 -57.47
N SER A 321 -12.32 -22.73 -57.53
CA SER A 321 -12.22 -23.69 -58.64
C SER A 321 -13.41 -24.67 -58.75
N ASN A 322 -14.26 -24.78 -57.72
CA ASN A 322 -15.32 -25.82 -57.66
C ASN A 322 -16.63 -25.33 -57.01
N LEU A 323 -16.98 -24.04 -57.12
CA LEU A 323 -18.15 -23.45 -56.47
C LEU A 323 -19.48 -24.18 -56.78
N SER A 324 -19.62 -24.79 -57.96
CA SER A 324 -20.81 -25.54 -58.38
C SER A 324 -20.97 -26.92 -57.72
N ALA A 325 -19.95 -27.44 -57.03
CA ALA A 325 -19.95 -28.76 -56.40
C ALA A 325 -20.35 -28.75 -54.91
N TYR A 326 -20.51 -27.57 -54.31
CA TYR A 326 -20.75 -27.43 -52.88
C TYR A 326 -22.22 -27.20 -52.55
N ASN A 327 -22.71 -27.89 -51.52
CA ASN A 327 -24.00 -27.60 -50.92
C ASN A 327 -23.92 -26.27 -50.16
N GLN A 328 -25.01 -25.51 -50.08
CA GLN A 328 -25.07 -24.25 -49.31
C GLN A 328 -24.69 -24.42 -47.82
N ARG A 329 -24.78 -25.65 -47.29
CA ARG A 329 -24.41 -26.00 -45.91
C ARG A 329 -23.00 -26.60 -45.76
N ASP A 330 -22.15 -26.47 -46.77
CA ASP A 330 -20.78 -26.96 -46.70
C ASP A 330 -19.89 -26.00 -45.91
N TYR A 331 -19.39 -26.44 -44.75
CA TYR A 331 -18.54 -25.61 -43.89
C TYR A 331 -17.31 -25.05 -44.61
N ARG A 332 -16.79 -25.76 -45.62
CA ARG A 332 -15.61 -25.30 -46.38
C ARG A 332 -15.82 -23.94 -47.03
N LEU A 333 -17.07 -23.59 -47.37
CA LEU A 333 -17.43 -22.26 -47.90
C LEU A 333 -17.20 -21.13 -46.89
N PHE A 334 -17.31 -21.43 -45.59
CA PHE A 334 -17.22 -20.46 -44.50
C PHE A 334 -15.85 -20.46 -43.83
N LEU A 335 -15.03 -21.49 -44.05
CA LEU A 335 -13.72 -21.67 -43.41
C LEU A 335 -12.80 -20.46 -43.61
N SER A 336 -12.66 -19.96 -44.84
CA SER A 336 -11.80 -18.79 -45.12
C SER A 336 -12.26 -17.55 -44.33
N THR A 337 -13.57 -17.31 -44.29
CA THR A 337 -14.15 -16.18 -43.56
C THR A 337 -13.99 -16.34 -42.06
N HIS A 338 -14.11 -17.56 -41.51
CA HIS A 338 -13.88 -17.85 -40.10
C HIS A 338 -12.43 -17.56 -39.70
N LEU A 339 -11.47 -18.02 -40.51
CA LEU A 339 -10.05 -17.78 -40.26
C LEU A 339 -9.71 -16.28 -40.38
N GLN A 340 -10.36 -15.55 -41.28
CA GLN A 340 -10.23 -14.11 -41.38
C GLN A 340 -10.77 -13.38 -40.14
N PHE A 341 -11.94 -13.77 -39.64
CA PHE A 341 -12.49 -13.22 -38.39
C PHE A 341 -11.61 -13.56 -37.19
N LEU A 342 -11.14 -14.80 -37.06
CA LEU A 342 -10.21 -15.20 -36.00
C LEU A 342 -8.92 -14.39 -36.05
N ASN A 343 -8.34 -14.15 -37.23
CA ASN A 343 -7.19 -13.27 -37.38
C ASN A 343 -7.49 -11.85 -36.88
N GLY A 344 -8.64 -11.28 -37.28
CA GLY A 344 -9.05 -9.95 -36.83
C GLY A 344 -9.25 -9.86 -35.32
N LEU A 345 -9.88 -10.87 -34.71
CA LEU A 345 -10.07 -10.96 -33.27
C LEU A 345 -8.72 -11.06 -32.53
N CYS A 346 -7.80 -11.92 -33.00
CA CYS A 346 -6.46 -12.03 -32.44
C CYS A 346 -5.69 -10.70 -32.52
N GLN A 347 -5.72 -10.04 -33.69
CA GLN A 347 -5.05 -8.75 -33.86
C GLN A 347 -5.62 -7.67 -32.94
N LEU A 348 -6.95 -7.58 -32.86
CA LEU A 348 -7.62 -6.62 -31.99
C LEU A 348 -7.28 -6.89 -30.53
N SER A 349 -7.39 -8.15 -30.08
CA SER A 349 -7.05 -8.52 -28.71
C SER A 349 -5.60 -8.21 -28.37
N MET A 350 -4.64 -8.58 -29.23
CA MET A 350 -3.23 -8.29 -29.03
C MET A 350 -2.95 -6.78 -28.97
N GLN A 351 -3.57 -5.99 -29.85
CA GLN A 351 -3.40 -4.55 -29.88
C GLN A 351 -3.97 -3.89 -28.61
N THR A 352 -5.22 -4.20 -28.26
CA THR A 352 -5.88 -3.64 -27.08
C THR A 352 -5.12 -3.96 -25.80
N VAL A 353 -4.73 -5.24 -25.62
CA VAL A 353 -4.00 -5.68 -24.43
C VAL A 353 -2.62 -5.03 -24.36
N ASN A 354 -1.87 -5.01 -25.46
CA ASN A 354 -0.54 -4.38 -25.46
C ASN A 354 -0.63 -2.87 -25.22
N GLN A 355 -1.63 -2.18 -25.76
CA GLN A 355 -1.86 -0.76 -25.50
C GLN A 355 -2.20 -0.50 -24.03
N SER A 356 -3.09 -1.30 -23.44
CA SER A 356 -3.44 -1.21 -22.02
C SER A 356 -2.19 -1.41 -21.14
N ILE A 357 -1.40 -2.45 -21.40
CA ILE A 357 -0.15 -2.72 -20.67
C ILE A 357 0.82 -1.55 -20.81
N GLN A 358 1.07 -1.05 -22.03
CA GLN A 358 2.00 0.07 -22.25
C GLN A 358 1.55 1.32 -21.50
N GLN A 359 0.25 1.63 -21.52
CA GLN A 359 -0.32 2.74 -20.79
C GLN A 359 -0.11 2.58 -19.27
N SER A 360 -0.45 1.42 -18.71
CA SER A 360 -0.26 1.13 -17.28
C SER A 360 1.21 1.17 -16.87
N LEU A 361 2.11 0.57 -17.65
CA LEU A 361 3.54 0.52 -17.34
C LEU A 361 4.23 1.89 -17.48
N SER A 362 3.71 2.77 -18.33
CA SER A 362 4.18 4.16 -18.44
C SER A 362 3.66 5.09 -17.34
N SER A 363 2.65 4.65 -16.59
CA SER A 363 2.10 5.43 -15.47
C SER A 363 3.05 5.46 -14.29
N LEU A 364 2.93 6.50 -13.45
CA LEU A 364 3.83 6.73 -12.33
C LEU A 364 3.26 6.13 -11.03
N MET A 365 4.08 5.36 -10.33
CA MET A 365 3.88 5.04 -8.93
C MET A 365 4.35 6.21 -8.07
N ILE A 366 3.52 6.66 -7.14
CA ILE A 366 3.83 7.81 -6.27
C ILE A 366 4.00 7.32 -4.84
N THR A 367 5.23 7.36 -4.33
CA THR A 367 5.55 6.95 -2.96
C THR A 367 6.55 7.90 -2.32
N LYS A 368 6.14 8.58 -1.25
CA LYS A 368 7.03 9.43 -0.46
C LYS A 368 7.97 8.61 0.45
N GLN A 369 7.49 7.47 0.91
CA GLN A 369 8.21 6.54 1.77
C GLN A 369 8.34 5.20 1.05
N LEU A 370 9.47 4.53 1.26
CA LEU A 370 9.72 3.18 0.77
C LEU A 370 8.70 2.22 1.36
N LEU A 371 7.93 1.56 0.50
CA LEU A 371 6.97 0.54 0.92
C LEU A 371 7.69 -0.75 1.34
N SER A 372 7.09 -1.48 2.28
CA SER A 372 7.49 -2.87 2.52
C SER A 372 7.26 -3.72 1.27
N GLU A 373 8.00 -4.82 1.15
CA GLU A 373 7.88 -5.74 0.01
C GLU A 373 6.44 -6.28 -0.14
N GLU A 374 5.76 -6.52 0.98
CA GLU A 374 4.34 -6.90 0.99
C GLU A 374 3.43 -5.79 0.46
N ASN A 375 3.56 -4.57 0.99
CA ASN A 375 2.72 -3.44 0.57
C ASN A 375 2.97 -3.05 -0.90
N PHE A 376 4.22 -3.15 -1.35
CA PHE A 376 4.59 -3.00 -2.75
C PHE A 376 3.88 -4.04 -3.62
N ASN A 377 3.98 -5.33 -3.27
CA ASN A 377 3.31 -6.40 -4.02
C ASN A 377 1.79 -6.22 -4.07
N LEU A 378 1.16 -5.81 -2.96
CA LEU A 378 -0.28 -5.53 -2.91
C LEU A 378 -0.67 -4.37 -3.83
N HIS A 379 0.10 -3.28 -3.80
CA HIS A 379 -0.13 -2.12 -4.65
C HIS A 379 -0.03 -2.47 -6.14
N ILE A 380 1.02 -3.21 -6.52
CA ILE A 380 1.26 -3.65 -7.90
C ILE A 380 0.16 -4.60 -8.38
N ASN A 381 -0.24 -5.55 -7.55
CA ASN A 381 -1.33 -6.47 -7.90
C ASN A 381 -2.66 -5.74 -8.13
N SER A 382 -2.95 -4.70 -7.34
CA SER A 382 -4.13 -3.85 -7.55
C SER A 382 -4.09 -3.16 -8.92
N MET A 383 -2.95 -2.56 -9.27
CA MET A 383 -2.77 -1.90 -10.57
C MET A 383 -2.87 -2.89 -11.73
N ILE A 384 -2.28 -4.09 -11.61
CA ILE A 384 -2.37 -5.14 -12.63
C ILE A 384 -3.82 -5.56 -12.85
N ASN A 385 -4.62 -5.69 -11.78
CA ASN A 385 -6.02 -6.06 -11.91
C ASN A 385 -6.85 -4.96 -12.60
N GLU A 386 -6.53 -3.69 -12.34
CA GLU A 386 -7.14 -2.57 -13.06
C GLU A 386 -6.76 -2.58 -14.55
N ALA A 387 -5.47 -2.79 -14.87
CA ALA A 387 -4.99 -2.90 -16.24
C ALA A 387 -5.68 -4.04 -17.02
N LYS A 388 -5.92 -5.18 -16.35
CA LYS A 388 -6.67 -6.32 -16.89
C LYS A 388 -8.14 -6.02 -17.13
N SER A 389 -8.76 -5.20 -16.28
CA SER A 389 -10.18 -4.82 -16.42
C SER A 389 -10.40 -3.78 -17.52
N ASN A 390 -9.37 -3.01 -17.87
CA ASN A 390 -9.43 -1.97 -18.89
C ASN A 390 -9.02 -2.49 -20.28
N ALA A 391 -8.45 -3.70 -20.35
CA ALA A 391 -8.19 -4.43 -21.58
C ALA A 391 -9.44 -5.22 -21.99
#